data_AF-A0A7C9EYP7-F1
#
_entry.id   AF-A0A7C9EYP7-F1
#
_cell.length_a   1.000
_cell.length_b   1.000
_cell.length_c   1.000
_cell.angle_alpha   90.00
_cell.angle_beta   90.00
_cell.angle_gamma   90.00
#
_symmetry.space_group_name_H-M   'P 1'
#
loop_
_entity.id
_entity.type
_entity.pdbx_description
1 polymer ?
#
loop_
_entity_poly.entity_id
_entity_poly.type
_entity_poly.pdbx_seq_one_letter_code
_entity_poly.pdbx_strand_id
1 'polypeptide(L)'
;EENIFHLRHWASLRGQTLCRTVRGMMYYRRALKLLAFLDMANADEILQGYKVVTAPMDDEKRSQRSISAQIDALADMKFTYVATCQNYGNQKRSGDRRATDILNLMVNNPSLRVAYVDEVEEREAGNVEKVYYSVLVKSVDNLDQEIYRIKLPGPAKIGEGKPENQNHAIIFTRGEALQAIDMNQ
;
A
#
# COMPACT_ATOMS: atom_id res chain seq x y z
N GLU A 1 14.32 -13.64 -16.80
CA GLU A 1 13.56 -12.46 -16.34
C GLU A 1 13.63 -12.26 -14.82
N GLU A 2 13.48 -13.32 -14.02
CA GLU A 2 13.55 -13.29 -12.55
C GLU A 2 14.84 -12.64 -11.99
N ASN A 3 16.01 -12.94 -12.57
CA ASN A 3 17.29 -12.34 -12.15
C ASN A 3 17.32 -10.81 -12.37
N ILE A 4 16.70 -10.32 -13.45
CA ILE A 4 16.58 -8.88 -13.74
C ILE A 4 15.66 -8.20 -12.72
N PHE A 5 14.56 -8.86 -12.34
CA PHE A 5 13.67 -8.36 -11.30
C PHE A 5 14.39 -8.23 -9.95
N HIS A 6 15.10 -9.26 -9.50
CA HIS A 6 15.85 -9.21 -8.25
C HIS A 6 16.94 -8.15 -8.24
N LEU A 7 17.67 -8.00 -9.34
CA LEU A 7 18.69 -6.95 -9.47
C LEU A 7 18.08 -5.55 -9.38
N ARG A 8 16.95 -5.32 -10.05
CA ARG A 8 16.22 -4.04 -9.99
C ARG A 8 15.72 -3.76 -8.58
N HIS A 9 15.09 -4.73 -7.92
CA HIS A 9 14.64 -4.59 -6.55
C HIS A 9 15.82 -4.28 -5.60
N TRP A 10 16.92 -5.01 -5.74
CA TRP A 10 18.15 -4.78 -4.97
C TRP A 10 18.71 -3.37 -5.15
N ALA A 11 18.68 -2.85 -6.38
CA ALA A 11 19.12 -1.49 -6.70
C ALA A 11 18.15 -0.43 -6.13
N SER A 12 16.83 -0.64 -6.28
CA SER A 12 15.80 0.25 -5.74
C SER A 12 15.93 0.42 -4.22
N LEU A 13 16.27 -0.66 -3.51
CA LEU A 13 16.51 -0.63 -2.06
C LEU A 13 17.74 0.19 -1.62
N ARG A 14 18.65 0.51 -2.55
CA ARG A 14 19.89 1.27 -2.27
C ARG A 14 19.86 2.70 -2.79
N GLY A 15 18.95 3.04 -3.69
CA GLY A 15 18.69 4.41 -4.12
C GLY A 15 17.72 5.17 -3.20
N GLN A 16 17.29 6.35 -3.63
CA GLN A 16 16.17 7.10 -3.05
C GLN A 16 14.91 6.80 -3.88
N THR A 17 14.33 5.61 -3.69
CA THR A 17 13.18 5.16 -4.48
C THR A 17 11.96 4.89 -3.61
N LEU A 18 10.78 4.81 -4.24
CA LEU A 18 9.51 4.56 -3.55
C LEU A 18 9.59 3.26 -2.76
N CYS A 19 10.20 2.23 -3.33
CA CYS A 19 10.39 0.93 -2.70
C CYS A 19 11.15 1.03 -1.37
N ARG A 20 12.25 1.81 -1.32
CA ARG A 20 13.03 1.98 -0.09
C ARG A 20 12.23 2.72 0.98
N THR A 21 11.51 3.78 0.62
CA THR A 21 10.70 4.54 1.57
C THR A 21 9.55 3.71 2.11
N VAL A 22 8.79 3.03 1.24
CA VAL A 22 7.72 2.12 1.66
C VAL A 22 8.26 1.06 2.61
N ARG A 23 9.39 0.41 2.28
CA ARG A 23 10.02 -0.57 3.16
C ARG A 23 10.35 0.03 4.53
N GLY A 24 10.86 1.26 4.57
CA GLY A 24 11.14 2.00 5.80
C GLY A 24 9.88 2.24 6.62
N MET A 25 8.83 2.77 5.99
CA MET A 25 7.53 3.03 6.64
C MET A 25 6.86 1.74 7.13
N MET A 26 7.06 0.61 6.44
CA MET A 26 6.51 -0.67 6.89
C MET A 26 7.16 -1.21 8.16
N TYR A 27 8.28 -0.64 8.63
CA TYR A 27 8.79 -0.98 9.97
C TYR A 27 7.83 -0.55 11.08
N TYR A 28 6.99 0.48 10.90
CA TYR A 28 5.94 0.83 11.86
C TYR A 28 4.97 -0.33 12.07
N ARG A 29 4.50 -0.95 10.97
CA ARG A 29 3.66 -2.14 11.05
C ARG A 29 4.36 -3.29 11.78
N ARG A 30 5.63 -3.54 11.47
CA ARG A 30 6.41 -4.61 12.12
C ARG A 30 6.58 -4.36 13.63
N ALA A 31 6.82 -3.12 14.03
CA ALA A 31 6.90 -2.73 15.43
C ALA A 31 5.55 -2.91 16.14
N LEU A 32 4.44 -2.51 15.50
CA LEU A 32 3.08 -2.71 16.04
C LEU A 32 2.74 -4.19 16.20
N LYS A 33 3.14 -5.06 15.25
CA LYS A 33 2.97 -6.51 15.39
C LYS A 33 3.76 -7.08 16.56
N LEU A 34 5.00 -6.61 16.74
CA LEU A 34 5.82 -7.03 17.88
C LEU A 34 5.21 -6.58 19.20
N LEU A 35 4.72 -5.35 19.27
CA LEU A 35 4.04 -4.83 20.47
C LEU A 35 2.77 -5.63 20.78
N ALA A 36 1.90 -5.82 19.78
CA ALA A 36 0.69 -6.62 19.94
C ALA A 36 1.00 -8.06 20.34
N PHE A 37 2.08 -8.65 19.82
CA PHE A 37 2.55 -9.95 20.29
C PHE A 37 2.91 -9.92 21.77
N LEU A 38 3.74 -8.97 22.21
CA LEU A 38 4.16 -8.87 23.62
C LEU A 38 2.98 -8.61 24.58
N ASP A 39 1.97 -7.87 24.13
CA ASP A 39 0.76 -7.62 24.93
C ASP A 39 -0.14 -8.85 25.07
N MET A 40 -0.10 -9.77 24.10
CA MET A 40 -0.98 -10.95 24.04
C MET A 40 -0.30 -12.25 24.47
N ALA A 41 1.03 -12.33 24.35
CA ALA A 41 1.80 -13.53 24.59
C ALA A 41 1.98 -13.82 26.08
N ASN A 42 1.99 -15.10 26.44
CA ASN A 42 2.38 -15.52 27.78
C ASN A 42 3.92 -15.62 27.92
N ALA A 43 4.41 -15.80 29.14
CA ALA A 43 5.86 -15.84 29.41
C ALA A 43 6.60 -16.93 28.62
N ASP A 44 5.99 -18.10 28.43
CA ASP A 44 6.57 -19.21 27.68
C ASP A 44 6.67 -18.90 26.18
N GLU A 45 5.66 -18.25 25.60
CA GLU A 45 5.66 -17.78 24.21
C GLU A 45 6.69 -16.69 23.97
N ILE A 46 6.88 -15.77 24.94
CA ILE A 46 7.93 -14.74 24.88
C ILE A 46 9.32 -15.39 24.88
N LEU A 47 9.53 -16.42 25.70
CA LEU A 47 10.77 -17.20 25.77
C LEU A 47 11.07 -17.97 24.48
N GLN A 48 10.03 -18.53 23.83
CA GLN A 48 10.15 -19.15 22.50
C GLN A 48 10.43 -18.12 21.40
N GLY A 49 10.07 -16.86 21.65
CA GLY A 49 10.44 -15.71 20.86
C GLY A 49 9.56 -15.46 19.64
N TYR A 50 9.67 -14.25 19.11
CA TYR A 50 8.86 -13.73 18.00
C TYR A 50 8.97 -14.53 16.68
N LYS A 51 9.97 -15.42 16.57
CA LYS A 51 10.16 -16.29 15.39
C LYS A 51 8.97 -17.22 15.15
N VAL A 52 8.27 -17.63 16.22
CA VAL A 52 7.06 -18.47 16.16
C VAL A 52 5.92 -17.77 15.41
N VAL A 53 5.85 -16.44 15.46
CA VAL A 53 4.80 -15.64 14.80
C VAL A 53 5.16 -15.23 13.37
N THR A 54 6.46 -15.20 13.04
CA THR A 54 6.94 -14.76 11.71
C THR A 54 7.31 -15.88 10.73
N ALA A 55 7.45 -17.12 11.21
CA ALA A 55 7.75 -18.26 10.34
C ALA A 55 6.50 -18.72 9.59
N PRO A 56 6.59 -19.08 8.30
CA PRO A 56 5.54 -19.87 7.65
C PRO A 56 5.52 -21.23 8.33
N MET A 57 4.41 -21.55 9.02
CA MET A 57 4.27 -22.76 9.84
C MET A 57 3.56 -23.87 9.05
N ASP A 58 4.15 -25.07 9.09
CA ASP A 58 3.46 -26.34 8.80
C ASP A 58 2.27 -26.54 9.78
N ASP A 59 1.38 -27.49 9.42
CA ASP A 59 0.00 -27.68 9.86
C ASP A 59 -0.35 -27.76 11.37
N GLU A 60 0.58 -27.51 12.29
CA GLU A 60 0.30 -27.58 13.72
C GLU A 60 -0.27 -26.27 14.30
N LYS A 61 -1.54 -26.37 14.72
CA LYS A 61 -2.23 -25.58 15.76
C LYS A 61 -3.05 -24.37 15.27
N ARG A 62 -4.35 -24.63 15.10
CA ARG A 62 -5.46 -23.65 15.00
C ARG A 62 -5.34 -22.44 15.96
N SER A 63 -4.82 -22.64 17.17
CA SER A 63 -4.65 -21.60 18.20
C SER A 63 -3.58 -20.55 17.85
N GLN A 64 -2.51 -20.94 17.15
CA GLN A 64 -1.46 -19.99 16.73
C GLN A 64 -1.91 -19.18 15.50
N ARG A 65 -2.71 -19.80 14.61
CA ARG A 65 -3.38 -19.10 13.50
C ARG A 65 -4.32 -18.00 14.02
N SER A 66 -5.05 -18.22 15.12
CA SER A 66 -5.92 -17.19 15.70
C SER A 66 -5.15 -16.02 16.31
N ILE A 67 -4.05 -16.28 17.03
CA ILE A 67 -3.24 -15.22 17.65
C ILE A 67 -2.54 -14.38 16.58
N SER A 68 -1.92 -15.01 15.57
CA SER A 68 -1.29 -14.27 14.47
C SER A 68 -2.31 -13.41 13.71
N ALA A 69 -3.50 -13.95 13.43
CA ALA A 69 -4.55 -13.19 12.75
C ALA A 69 -5.02 -11.98 13.59
N GLN A 70 -5.11 -12.14 14.92
CA GLN A 70 -5.44 -11.04 15.82
C GLN A 70 -4.33 -9.98 15.85
N ILE A 71 -3.06 -10.39 15.91
CA ILE A 71 -1.90 -9.48 15.84
C ILE A 71 -1.89 -8.70 14.51
N ASP A 72 -2.12 -9.36 13.39
CA ASP A 72 -2.22 -8.70 12.08
C ASP A 72 -3.40 -7.72 12.04
N ALA A 73 -4.57 -8.09 12.55
CA ALA A 73 -5.73 -7.21 12.63
C ALA A 73 -5.47 -5.96 13.50
N LEU A 74 -4.79 -6.12 14.64
CA LEU A 74 -4.41 -4.99 15.51
C LEU A 74 -3.44 -4.05 14.79
N ALA A 75 -2.42 -4.59 14.12
CA ALA A 75 -1.47 -3.79 13.37
C ALA A 75 -2.15 -3.03 12.21
N ASP A 76 -3.04 -3.69 11.46
CA ASP A 76 -3.74 -3.09 10.33
C ASP A 76 -4.80 -2.05 10.75
N MET A 77 -5.36 -2.18 11.97
CA MET A 77 -6.23 -1.17 12.57
C MET A 77 -5.45 0.09 12.97
N LYS A 78 -4.22 -0.07 13.47
CA LYS A 78 -3.41 1.03 14.00
C LYS A 78 -2.56 1.72 12.94
N PHE A 79 -2.24 1.03 11.85
CA PHE A 79 -1.38 1.57 10.82
C PHE A 79 -1.87 1.21 9.42
N THR A 80 -2.14 2.25 8.64
CA THR A 80 -2.37 2.18 7.19
C THR A 80 -1.43 3.17 6.55
N TYR A 81 -0.84 2.78 5.41
CA TYR A 81 0.00 3.68 4.62
C TYR A 81 -0.56 3.80 3.21
N VAL A 82 -0.90 5.02 2.80
CA VAL A 82 -1.41 5.33 1.46
C VAL A 82 -0.31 6.04 0.68
N ALA A 83 0.12 5.47 -0.44
CA ALA A 83 1.05 6.08 -1.36
C ALA A 83 0.31 6.62 -2.59
N THR A 84 0.57 7.87 -2.96
CA THR A 84 -0.02 8.51 -4.14
C THR A 84 0.84 8.23 -5.37
N CYS A 85 0.42 7.26 -6.18
CA CYS A 85 1.02 6.96 -7.48
C CYS A 85 0.07 7.41 -8.58
N GLN A 86 -0.06 8.72 -8.79
CA GLN A 86 -1.07 9.33 -9.70
C GLN A 86 -1.14 8.67 -11.08
N ASN A 87 0.00 8.33 -11.67
CA ASN A 87 0.09 7.76 -13.02
C ASN A 87 -0.13 6.24 -13.07
N TYR A 88 -0.39 5.58 -11.94
CA TYR A 88 -0.50 4.11 -11.88
C TYR A 88 -1.60 3.58 -12.82
N GLY A 89 -2.78 4.22 -12.86
CA GLY A 89 -3.86 3.83 -13.78
C GLY A 89 -3.47 3.88 -15.26
N ASN A 90 -2.73 4.92 -15.67
CA ASN A 90 -2.20 5.04 -17.02
C ASN A 90 -1.13 3.99 -17.32
N GLN A 91 -0.22 3.76 -16.37
CA GLN A 91 0.83 2.74 -16.48
C GLN A 91 0.23 1.33 -16.61
N LYS A 92 -0.85 1.03 -15.89
CA LYS A 92 -1.59 -0.23 -16.04
C LYS A 92 -2.14 -0.39 -17.45
N ARG A 93 -2.85 0.62 -17.96
CA ARG A 93 -3.45 0.58 -19.31
C ARG A 93 -2.41 0.44 -20.41
N SER A 94 -1.25 1.07 -20.26
CA SER A 94 -0.17 1.01 -21.26
C SER A 94 0.73 -0.22 -21.13
N GLY A 95 0.48 -1.12 -20.18
CA GLY A 95 1.36 -2.27 -19.92
C GLY A 95 2.77 -1.87 -19.47
N ASP A 96 2.91 -0.72 -18.81
CA ASP A 96 4.20 -0.24 -18.33
C ASP A 96 4.68 -1.09 -17.14
N ARG A 97 5.94 -1.55 -17.20
CA ARG A 97 6.59 -2.32 -16.13
C ARG A 97 6.47 -1.68 -14.74
N ARG A 98 6.42 -0.34 -14.67
CA ARG A 98 6.28 0.40 -13.41
C ARG A 98 4.99 0.05 -12.68
N ALA A 99 3.92 -0.26 -13.41
CA ALA A 99 2.68 -0.77 -12.81
C ALA A 99 2.91 -2.13 -12.16
N THR A 100 3.63 -3.03 -12.82
CA THR A 100 4.01 -4.34 -12.25
C THR A 100 4.88 -4.16 -11.00
N ASP A 101 5.84 -3.24 -11.02
CA ASP A 101 6.69 -2.97 -9.85
C ASP A 101 5.89 -2.41 -8.66
N ILE A 102 4.92 -1.52 -8.90
CA ILE A 102 4.02 -0.98 -7.88
C ILE A 102 3.10 -2.09 -7.33
N LEU A 103 2.55 -2.95 -8.20
CA LEU A 103 1.78 -4.11 -7.76
C LEU A 103 2.61 -5.01 -6.86
N ASN A 104 3.82 -5.40 -7.29
CA ASN A 104 4.74 -6.19 -6.48
C ASN A 104 5.07 -5.51 -5.14
N LEU A 105 5.15 -4.18 -5.11
CA LEU A 105 5.35 -3.44 -3.87
C LEU A 105 4.13 -3.59 -2.93
N MET A 106 2.90 -3.55 -3.44
CA MET A 106 1.69 -3.81 -2.65
C MET A 106 1.62 -5.26 -2.17
N VAL A 107 1.93 -6.24 -3.02
CA VAL A 107 1.95 -7.67 -2.64
C VAL A 107 2.89 -7.90 -1.46
N ASN A 108 4.08 -7.30 -1.49
CA ASN A 108 5.09 -7.48 -0.45
C ASN A 108 4.81 -6.68 0.84
N ASN A 109 3.84 -5.75 0.83
CA ASN A 109 3.57 -4.86 1.95
C ASN A 109 2.04 -4.76 2.19
N PRO A 110 1.44 -5.66 3.00
CA PRO A 110 -0.02 -5.79 3.12
C PRO A 110 -0.77 -4.53 3.57
N SER A 111 -0.16 -3.66 4.39
CA SER A 111 -0.79 -2.39 4.82
C SER A 111 -0.57 -1.23 3.84
N LEU A 112 0.16 -1.44 2.74
CA LEU A 112 0.30 -0.45 1.68
C LEU A 112 -0.97 -0.42 0.83
N ARG A 113 -1.52 0.77 0.66
CA ARG A 113 -2.55 1.08 -0.32
C ARG A 113 -2.00 2.09 -1.31
N VAL A 114 -2.37 1.96 -2.57
CA VAL A 114 -1.95 2.89 -3.62
C VAL A 114 -3.16 3.68 -4.09
N ALA A 115 -3.03 4.99 -4.10
CA ALA A 115 -4.02 5.88 -4.66
C ALA A 115 -3.51 6.42 -6.00
N TYR A 116 -4.38 6.46 -7.01
CA TYR A 116 -4.08 7.06 -8.32
C TYR A 116 -5.25 7.86 -8.86
N VAL A 117 -4.97 8.64 -9.91
CA VAL A 117 -5.99 9.40 -10.62
C VAL A 117 -6.34 8.65 -11.90
N ASP A 118 -7.62 8.38 -12.08
CA ASP A 118 -8.14 7.76 -13.29
C ASP A 118 -8.91 8.80 -14.12
N GLU A 119 -8.49 8.98 -15.37
CA GLU A 119 -9.13 9.86 -16.34
C GLU A 119 -9.93 9.00 -17.31
N VAL A 120 -11.23 9.24 -17.40
CA VAL A 120 -12.17 8.50 -18.25
C VAL A 120 -12.98 9.50 -19.06
N GLU A 121 -13.26 9.16 -20.32
CA GLU A 121 -14.18 9.91 -21.17
C GLU A 121 -15.60 9.37 -20.97
N GLU A 122 -16.49 10.20 -20.44
CA GLU A 122 -17.91 9.89 -20.29
C GLU A 122 -18.70 10.63 -21.38
N ARG A 123 -19.75 9.98 -21.90
CA ARG A 123 -20.66 10.59 -22.88
C ARG A 123 -21.97 10.95 -22.20
N GLU A 124 -22.24 12.23 -22.09
CA GLU A 124 -23.50 12.74 -21.57
C GLU A 124 -24.16 13.65 -22.61
N ALA A 125 -25.40 13.35 -22.99
CA ALA A 125 -26.19 14.12 -23.97
C ALA A 125 -25.50 14.41 -25.32
N GLY A 126 -24.58 13.55 -25.77
CA GLY A 126 -23.86 13.72 -27.04
C GLY A 126 -22.54 14.48 -26.96
N ASN A 127 -22.20 15.05 -25.79
CA ASN A 127 -20.88 15.62 -25.52
C ASN A 127 -19.97 14.59 -24.85
N VAL A 128 -18.70 14.57 -25.23
CA VAL A 128 -17.65 13.80 -24.57
C VAL A 128 -17.00 14.69 -23.51
N GLU A 129 -17.16 14.34 -22.25
CA GLU A 129 -16.55 15.05 -21.12
C GLU A 129 -15.50 14.18 -20.44
N LYS A 130 -14.38 14.80 -20.06
CA LYS A 130 -13.34 14.14 -19.27
C LYS A 130 -13.71 14.18 -17.80
N VAL A 131 -13.88 12.99 -17.23
CA VAL A 131 -14.20 12.80 -15.81
C VAL A 131 -13.00 12.19 -15.10
N TYR A 132 -12.73 12.68 -13.90
CA TYR A 132 -11.59 12.27 -13.10
C TYR A 132 -12.06 11.54 -11.85
N TYR A 133 -11.39 10.46 -11.51
CA TYR A 133 -11.66 9.68 -10.31
C TYR A 133 -10.39 9.55 -9.48
N SER A 134 -10.52 9.69 -8.17
CA SER A 134 -9.54 9.23 -7.20
C SER A 134 -9.84 7.78 -6.89
N VAL A 135 -8.88 6.88 -7.13
CA VAL A 135 -9.06 5.43 -6.95
C VAL A 135 -8.05 4.93 -5.92
N LEU A 136 -8.53 4.15 -4.95
CA LEU A 136 -7.70 3.48 -3.96
C LEU A 136 -7.68 1.98 -4.24
N VAL A 137 -6.49 1.40 -4.35
CA VAL A 137 -6.28 -0.03 -4.53
C VAL A 137 -5.44 -0.64 -3.40
N LYS A 138 -5.60 -1.94 -3.20
CA LYS A 138 -4.70 -2.80 -2.41
C LYS A 138 -4.40 -4.09 -3.17
N SER A 139 -3.36 -4.80 -2.76
CA SER A 139 -3.15 -6.17 -3.23
C SER A 139 -4.08 -7.16 -2.53
N VAL A 140 -4.77 -7.99 -3.30
CA VAL A 140 -5.51 -9.18 -2.86
C VAL A 140 -5.20 -10.30 -3.85
N ASP A 141 -4.78 -11.47 -3.35
CA ASP A 141 -4.44 -12.63 -4.18
C ASP A 141 -3.45 -12.33 -5.32
N ASN A 142 -2.46 -11.48 -5.03
CA ASN A 142 -1.44 -10.98 -5.99
C ASN A 142 -2.00 -10.11 -7.14
N LEU A 143 -3.25 -9.66 -7.04
CA LEU A 143 -3.89 -8.74 -7.96
C LEU A 143 -4.19 -7.42 -7.25
N ASP A 144 -4.18 -6.31 -7.98
CA ASP A 144 -4.68 -5.07 -7.43
C ASP A 144 -6.20 -5.04 -7.48
N GLN A 145 -6.82 -4.80 -6.33
CA GLN A 145 -8.25 -4.69 -6.18
C GLN A 145 -8.62 -3.25 -5.81
N GLU A 146 -9.54 -2.65 -6.58
CA GLU A 146 -10.14 -1.36 -6.25
C GLU A 146 -10.97 -1.50 -4.97
N ILE A 147 -10.66 -0.66 -3.98
CA ILE A 147 -11.40 -0.57 -2.71
C ILE A 147 -12.44 0.54 -2.81
N TYR A 148 -12.01 1.71 -3.29
CA TYR A 148 -12.84 2.90 -3.41
C TYR A 148 -12.55 3.62 -4.72
N ARG A 149 -13.61 4.19 -5.29
CA ARG A 149 -13.58 5.05 -6.45
C ARG A 149 -14.45 6.26 -6.18
N ILE A 150 -13.87 7.46 -6.19
CA ILE A 150 -14.57 8.71 -5.87
C ILE A 150 -14.39 9.68 -7.03
N LYS A 151 -15.50 10.18 -7.59
CA LYS A 151 -15.48 11.20 -8.65
C LYS A 151 -14.93 12.51 -8.07
N LEU A 152 -13.95 13.08 -8.77
CA LEU A 152 -13.37 14.37 -8.43
C LEU A 152 -14.18 15.50 -9.08
N PRO A 153 -14.22 16.70 -8.47
CA PRO A 153 -14.98 17.84 -9.01
C PRO A 153 -14.38 18.43 -10.29
N GLY A 154 -13.21 17.95 -10.72
CA GLY A 154 -12.49 18.46 -11.88
C GLY A 154 -11.13 17.78 -12.04
N PRO A 155 -10.25 18.33 -12.90
CA PRO A 155 -8.93 17.78 -13.12
C PRO A 155 -8.12 17.78 -11.82
N ALA A 156 -7.53 16.62 -11.50
CA ALA A 156 -6.69 16.46 -10.31
C ALA A 156 -5.35 17.22 -10.43
N LYS A 157 -4.99 17.67 -11.65
CA LYS A 157 -3.79 18.45 -11.92
C LYS A 157 -4.09 19.94 -11.84
N ILE A 158 -3.83 20.53 -10.68
CA ILE A 158 -4.00 21.95 -10.38
C ILE A 158 -2.60 22.59 -10.25
N GLY A 159 -2.44 23.84 -10.72
CA GLY A 159 -1.22 24.63 -10.50
C GLY A 159 0.05 24.08 -11.14
N GLU A 160 1.18 24.17 -10.45
CA GLU A 160 2.52 23.77 -10.93
C GLU A 160 2.74 22.26 -11.00
N GLY A 161 1.76 21.46 -10.59
CA GLY A 161 1.71 20.06 -10.98
C GLY A 161 2.24 19.04 -9.97
N LYS A 162 3.01 19.45 -8.93
CA LYS A 162 3.72 18.47 -8.06
C LYS A 162 3.22 18.34 -6.63
N PRO A 163 3.04 19.39 -5.81
CA PRO A 163 2.60 19.23 -4.42
C PRO A 163 1.09 19.06 -4.30
N GLU A 164 0.28 19.90 -4.96
CA GLU A 164 -1.18 19.89 -4.73
C GLU A 164 -1.86 18.63 -5.25
N ASN A 165 -1.34 18.06 -6.34
CA ASN A 165 -2.02 16.98 -7.06
C ASN A 165 -1.99 15.66 -6.29
N GLN A 166 -1.13 15.51 -5.29
CA GLN A 166 -1.01 14.30 -4.48
C GLN A 166 -2.09 14.26 -3.38
N ASN A 167 -2.70 15.40 -3.06
CA ASN A 167 -3.71 15.50 -2.00
C ASN A 167 -5.02 14.77 -2.31
N HIS A 168 -5.23 14.32 -3.55
CA HIS A 168 -6.44 13.56 -3.94
C HIS A 168 -6.66 12.29 -3.10
N ALA A 169 -5.61 11.74 -2.47
CA ALA A 169 -5.68 10.54 -1.65
C ALA A 169 -6.07 10.80 -0.18
N ILE A 170 -6.11 12.06 0.27
CA ILE A 170 -6.43 12.40 1.67
C ILE A 170 -7.82 11.89 2.09
N ILE A 171 -8.75 11.83 1.15
CA ILE A 171 -10.11 11.30 1.35
C ILE A 171 -10.13 9.81 1.74
N PHE A 172 -9.02 9.09 1.53
CA PHE A 172 -8.87 7.67 1.87
C PHE A 172 -8.19 7.42 3.21
N THR A 173 -7.65 8.45 3.85
CA THR A 173 -7.02 8.31 5.16
C THR A 173 -8.07 8.50 6.26
N ARG A 174 -7.91 7.75 7.36
CA ARG A 174 -8.80 7.74 8.52
C ARG A 174 -7.93 7.54 9.76
N GLY A 175 -8.37 8.06 10.89
CA GLY A 175 -7.65 7.97 12.16
C GLY A 175 -7.63 9.31 12.89
N GLU A 176 -7.06 9.30 14.10
CA GLU A 176 -6.95 10.49 14.96
C GLU A 176 -5.86 11.45 14.48
N ALA A 177 -4.79 10.91 13.88
CA ALA A 177 -3.67 11.67 13.37
C ALA A 177 -3.38 11.29 11.91
N LEU A 178 -3.07 12.29 11.09
CA LEU A 178 -2.61 12.14 9.72
C LEU A 178 -1.21 12.74 9.58
N GLN A 179 -0.25 11.92 9.16
CA GLN A 179 1.08 12.39 8.79
C GLN A 179 1.19 12.41 7.26
N ALA A 180 1.31 13.61 6.69
CA ALA A 180 1.66 13.78 5.28
C ALA A 180 3.18 13.84 5.16
N ILE A 181 3.74 13.05 4.25
CA ILE A 181 5.17 13.03 3.98
C ILE A 181 5.33 13.35 2.50
N ASP A 182 5.92 14.50 2.22
CA ASP A 182 6.37 14.80 0.88
C ASP A 182 7.66 14.03 0.60
N MET A 183 7.68 13.35 -0.53
CA MET A 183 8.81 12.56 -0.97
C MET A 183 9.32 13.11 -2.29
N ASN A 184 10.27 14.03 -2.20
CA ASN A 184 11.06 14.42 -3.35
C ASN A 184 11.95 13.25 -3.78
N GLN A 185 11.62 12.64 -4.92
CA GLN A 185 12.44 11.66 -5.63
C GLN A 185 13.05 12.29 -6.87
#